data_AF-A0A355BC07-F1
#
_entry.id   AF-A0A355BC07-F1
#
_cell.length_a   1.000
_cell.length_b   1.000
_cell.length_c   1.000
_cell.angle_alpha   90.00
_cell.angle_beta   90.00
_cell.angle_gamma   90.00
#
_symmetry.space_group_name_H-M   'P 1'
#
loop_
_entity.id
_entity.type
_entity.pdbx_description
1 polymer ?
#
loop_
_entity_poly.entity_id
_entity_poly.type
_entity_poly.pdbx_seq_one_letter_code
_entity_poly.pdbx_strand_id
1 'polypeptide(L)'
;MPRVLIEMGFVSNKEEGAFLNSESGQEKLAEAIANSILEYKNEYFSSLEKSVLPGIDKKDEKVNEIVKIKENKPESTTKTNDEVIIYKIQIAASKTNLATLPSNFKGLRNITKQNEGSYYKYFYEETKQFAEAKKNLETAKQKGYKLAFIVGFKNGEKVNISQEYK
;
A
#
# COMPACT_ATOMS: atom_id res chain seq x y z
N MET A 1 -4.89 -13.13 -13.44
CA MET A 1 -4.27 -11.78 -13.51
C MET A 1 -5.22 -10.91 -14.32
N PRO A 2 -5.82 -9.87 -13.73
CA PRO A 2 -6.50 -8.84 -14.51
C PRO A 2 -5.51 -8.16 -15.46
N ARG A 3 -6.02 -7.56 -16.53
CA ARG A 3 -5.25 -6.75 -17.49
C ARG A 3 -6.18 -5.79 -18.22
N VAL A 4 -5.65 -4.63 -18.59
CA VAL A 4 -6.36 -3.60 -19.37
C VAL A 4 -5.72 -3.53 -20.76
N LEU A 5 -6.56 -3.49 -21.79
CA LEU A 5 -6.21 -3.14 -23.16
C LEU A 5 -7.11 -1.98 -23.56
N ILE A 6 -6.54 -0.97 -24.21
CA ILE A 6 -7.25 0.23 -24.67
C ILE A 6 -6.87 0.45 -26.12
N GLU A 7 -7.88 0.54 -26.98
CA GLU A 7 -7.73 0.73 -28.41
C GLU A 7 -8.21 2.14 -28.77
N MET A 8 -7.40 2.88 -29.51
CA MET A 8 -7.60 4.32 -29.74
C MET A 8 -7.90 4.65 -31.21
N GLY A 9 -8.00 3.65 -32.09
CA GLY A 9 -8.08 3.86 -33.53
C GLY A 9 -6.75 4.26 -34.18
N PHE A 10 -6.82 4.66 -35.45
CA PHE A 10 -5.68 4.93 -36.30
C PHE A 10 -5.47 6.43 -36.56
N VAL A 11 -4.35 6.97 -36.09
CA VAL A 11 -3.93 8.37 -36.35
C VAL A 11 -3.79 8.68 -37.85
N SER A 12 -3.58 7.66 -38.69
CA SER A 12 -3.52 7.77 -40.15
C SER A 12 -4.89 7.79 -40.85
N ASN A 13 -5.99 7.41 -40.18
CA ASN A 13 -7.33 7.63 -40.71
C ASN A 13 -7.72 9.10 -40.46
N LYS A 14 -8.22 9.79 -41.48
CA LYS A 14 -8.59 11.21 -41.41
C LYS A 14 -9.73 11.48 -40.42
N GLU A 15 -10.68 10.57 -40.25
CA GLU A 15 -11.84 10.76 -39.37
C GLU A 15 -11.50 10.40 -37.92
N GLU A 16 -10.87 9.24 -37.69
CA GLU A 16 -10.40 8.82 -36.36
C GLU A 16 -9.31 9.78 -35.84
N GLY A 17 -8.38 10.20 -36.70
CA GLY A 17 -7.36 11.20 -36.37
C GLY A 17 -7.95 12.58 -36.06
N ALA A 18 -9.05 12.98 -36.70
CA ALA A 18 -9.76 14.21 -36.34
C ALA A 18 -10.46 14.08 -34.97
N PHE A 19 -11.07 12.93 -34.69
CA PHE A 19 -11.67 12.63 -33.38
C PHE A 19 -10.63 12.62 -32.26
N LEU A 20 -9.47 11.99 -32.47
CA LEU A 20 -8.36 11.95 -31.51
C LEU A 20 -7.73 13.33 -31.21
N ASN A 21 -7.82 14.27 -32.16
CA ASN A 21 -7.39 15.66 -31.94
C ASN A 21 -8.51 16.57 -31.39
N SER A 22 -9.74 16.05 -31.23
CA SER A 22 -10.86 16.80 -30.67
C SER A 22 -10.93 16.66 -29.15
N GLU A 23 -11.30 17.74 -28.47
CA GLU A 23 -11.41 17.79 -27.00
C GLU A 23 -12.35 16.71 -26.44
N SER A 24 -13.54 16.54 -27.04
CA SER A 24 -14.52 15.52 -26.62
C SER A 24 -14.12 14.09 -27.01
N GLY A 25 -13.21 13.90 -27.97
CA GLY A 25 -12.58 12.61 -28.23
C GLY A 25 -11.52 12.28 -27.19
N GLN A 26 -10.69 13.26 -26.81
CA GLN A 26 -9.68 13.11 -25.76
C GLN A 26 -10.31 12.89 -24.38
N GLU A 27 -11.40 13.59 -24.05
CA GLU A 27 -12.12 13.44 -22.79
C GLU A 27 -12.72 12.03 -22.63
N LYS A 28 -13.47 11.54 -23.62
CA LYS A 28 -14.00 10.16 -23.64
C LYS A 28 -12.91 9.09 -23.48
N LEU A 29 -11.74 9.35 -24.04
CA LEU A 29 -10.62 8.41 -24.04
C LEU A 29 -9.86 8.46 -22.70
N ALA A 30 -9.71 9.64 -22.09
CA ALA A 30 -9.25 9.79 -20.72
C ALA A 30 -10.21 9.15 -19.70
N GLU A 31 -11.53 9.29 -19.91
CA GLU A 31 -12.57 8.60 -19.14
C GLU A 31 -12.44 7.07 -19.27
N ALA A 32 -12.28 6.54 -20.48
CA ALA A 32 -12.06 5.10 -20.71
C ALA A 32 -10.80 4.59 -19.98
N ILE A 33 -9.68 5.33 -20.06
CA ILE A 33 -8.45 5.00 -19.32
C ILE A 33 -8.70 4.99 -17.80
N ALA A 34 -9.38 6.02 -17.26
CA ALA A 34 -9.66 6.12 -15.84
C ALA A 34 -10.57 4.98 -15.36
N ASN A 35 -11.65 4.69 -16.10
CA ASN A 35 -12.60 3.64 -15.77
C ASN A 35 -11.95 2.25 -15.81
N SER A 36 -11.17 1.92 -16.86
CA SER A 36 -10.47 0.63 -16.91
C SER A 36 -9.40 0.46 -15.82
N ILE A 37 -8.77 1.55 -15.33
CA ILE A 37 -7.88 1.49 -14.16
C ILE A 37 -8.67 1.22 -12.86
N LEU A 38 -9.85 1.81 -12.72
CA LEU A 38 -10.74 1.54 -11.58
C LEU A 38 -11.30 0.11 -11.62
N GLU A 39 -11.69 -0.39 -12.78
CA GLU A 39 -12.11 -1.78 -13.01
C GLU A 39 -10.98 -2.76 -12.70
N TYR A 40 -9.77 -2.54 -13.24
CA TYR A 40 -8.59 -3.34 -12.91
C TYR A 40 -8.33 -3.39 -11.40
N LYS A 41 -8.38 -2.23 -10.73
CA LYS A 41 -8.23 -2.15 -9.27
C LYS A 41 -9.29 -3.01 -8.58
N ASN A 42 -10.56 -2.85 -8.96
CA ASN A 42 -11.66 -3.54 -8.31
C ASN A 42 -11.59 -5.06 -8.56
N GLU A 43 -11.32 -5.52 -9.79
CA GLU A 43 -11.11 -6.94 -10.09
C GLU A 43 -9.91 -7.50 -9.32
N TYR A 44 -8.78 -6.78 -9.30
CA TYR A 44 -7.57 -7.19 -8.59
C TYR A 44 -7.84 -7.37 -7.09
N PHE A 45 -8.37 -6.36 -6.41
CA PHE A 45 -8.60 -6.43 -4.96
C PHE A 45 -9.75 -7.36 -4.59
N SER A 46 -10.86 -7.39 -5.34
CA SER A 46 -11.93 -8.37 -5.09
C SER A 46 -11.55 -9.80 -5.48
N SER A 47 -10.51 -10.03 -6.29
CA SER A 47 -9.92 -11.37 -6.48
C SER A 47 -9.10 -11.83 -5.28
N LEU A 48 -8.51 -10.90 -4.52
CA LEU A 48 -7.86 -11.20 -3.23
C LEU A 48 -8.93 -11.46 -2.15
N GLU A 49 -9.96 -10.61 -2.06
CA GLU A 49 -11.07 -10.81 -1.11
C GLU A 49 -11.81 -12.12 -1.34
N LYS A 50 -12.05 -12.53 -2.60
CA LYS A 50 -12.64 -13.84 -2.94
C LYS A 50 -11.73 -15.05 -2.71
N SER A 51 -10.45 -14.84 -2.37
CA SER A 51 -9.58 -15.91 -1.86
C SER A 51 -9.77 -16.14 -0.35
N VAL A 52 -10.52 -15.28 0.32
CA VAL A 52 -10.99 -15.45 1.71
C VAL A 52 -12.48 -15.82 1.66
N LEU A 53 -12.94 -16.62 2.63
CA LEU A 53 -14.33 -17.09 2.67
C LEU A 53 -15.30 -15.92 2.96
N PRO A 54 -16.52 -15.95 2.37
CA PRO A 54 -17.42 -14.80 2.38
C PRO A 54 -18.03 -14.53 3.77
N GLY A 55 -18.01 -13.28 4.22
CA GLY A 55 -18.71 -12.89 5.43
C GLY A 55 -18.67 -11.41 5.79
N ILE A 56 -19.85 -10.90 6.15
CA ILE A 56 -20.14 -9.71 6.97
C ILE A 56 -20.09 -8.35 6.26
N ASP A 57 -21.24 -7.69 6.31
CA ASP A 57 -21.57 -6.42 5.68
C ASP A 57 -21.09 -5.17 6.43
N LYS A 58 -21.24 -4.02 5.76
CA LYS A 58 -21.00 -2.67 6.29
C LYS A 58 -21.88 -2.36 7.50
N LYS A 59 -21.32 -1.74 8.55
CA LYS A 59 -21.99 -0.65 9.30
C LYS A 59 -21.04 0.17 10.18
N ASP A 60 -21.56 1.29 10.67
CA ASP A 60 -20.81 2.50 11.03
C ASP A 60 -20.66 2.76 12.55
N GLU A 61 -19.81 3.77 12.84
CA GLU A 61 -19.85 4.72 13.99
C GLU A 61 -19.15 4.48 15.36
N LYS A 62 -18.39 5.54 15.74
CA LYS A 62 -18.27 6.19 17.09
C LYS A 62 -17.37 5.63 18.22
N VAL A 63 -16.07 5.88 18.05
CA VAL A 63 -15.21 6.79 18.88
C VAL A 63 -15.61 7.12 20.34
N ASN A 64 -14.70 6.84 21.29
CA ASN A 64 -14.16 7.71 22.39
C ASN A 64 -13.12 6.89 23.20
N GLU A 65 -11.82 7.25 23.25
CA GLU A 65 -11.16 8.22 24.17
C GLU A 65 -11.20 7.83 25.67
N ILE A 66 -10.10 7.72 26.46
CA ILE A 66 -8.64 7.94 26.21
C ILE A 66 -7.83 6.69 26.73
N VAL A 67 -6.64 6.63 27.39
CA VAL A 67 -5.71 7.57 28.10
C VAL A 67 -4.21 7.13 27.93
N LYS A 68 -3.33 7.41 28.91
CA LYS A 68 -1.86 7.08 28.99
C LYS A 68 -1.66 5.77 29.82
N ILE A 69 -0.50 5.10 30.00
CA ILE A 69 0.87 5.52 30.40
C ILE A 69 1.93 4.40 30.07
N LYS A 70 3.15 4.80 29.65
CA LYS A 70 4.49 4.11 29.67
C LYS A 70 4.63 2.58 29.40
N GLU A 71 5.28 2.29 28.27
CA GLU A 71 6.59 1.58 28.16
C GLU A 71 6.97 0.51 29.23
N ASN A 72 6.84 -0.76 28.85
CA ASN A 72 7.83 -1.81 29.13
C ASN A 72 7.61 -3.05 28.22
N LYS A 73 8.68 -3.84 28.03
CA LYS A 73 8.73 -5.13 27.30
C LYS A 73 8.89 -6.25 28.37
N PRO A 74 8.30 -7.47 28.28
CA PRO A 74 8.12 -8.28 27.07
C PRO A 74 6.77 -9.02 26.89
N GLU A 75 6.71 -9.77 25.78
CA GLU A 75 5.94 -11.01 25.56
C GLU A 75 4.40 -10.99 25.42
N SER A 76 3.89 -12.12 24.93
CA SER A 76 2.56 -12.31 24.36
C SER A 76 1.58 -12.90 25.37
N THR A 77 0.37 -12.35 25.48
CA THR A 77 -0.86 -12.98 24.95
C THR A 77 -2.12 -12.28 25.48
N THR A 78 -3.02 -11.92 24.55
CA THR A 78 -4.47 -11.89 24.78
C THR A 78 -5.14 -12.16 23.44
N LYS A 79 -6.20 -12.98 23.44
CA LYS A 79 -7.05 -13.22 22.26
C LYS A 79 -8.26 -12.32 22.34
N THR A 80 -8.37 -11.37 21.43
CA THR A 80 -9.61 -10.65 21.09
C THR A 80 -9.68 -10.61 19.56
N ASN A 81 -10.86 -10.80 18.97
CA ASN A 81 -11.03 -10.90 17.52
C ASN A 81 -11.07 -9.51 16.84
N ASP A 82 -10.08 -8.67 17.15
CA ASP A 82 -9.84 -7.39 16.49
C ASP A 82 -8.68 -7.56 15.51
N GLU A 83 -8.91 -7.21 14.24
CA GLU A 83 -7.96 -7.48 13.15
C GLU A 83 -6.81 -6.46 13.12
N VAL A 84 -5.89 -6.57 14.08
CA VAL A 84 -4.81 -5.60 14.32
C VAL A 84 -3.95 -5.35 13.07
N ILE A 85 -4.04 -4.13 12.54
CA ILE A 85 -3.15 -3.64 11.48
C ILE A 85 -1.78 -3.27 12.07
N ILE A 86 -0.72 -3.78 11.47
CA ILE A 86 0.68 -3.47 11.77
C ILE A 86 1.25 -2.62 10.63
N TYR A 87 1.66 -1.41 10.94
CA TYR A 87 2.29 -0.46 10.02
C TYR A 87 3.82 -0.63 10.04
N LYS A 88 4.43 -0.75 8.86
CA LYS A 88 5.90 -0.85 8.67
C LYS A 88 6.36 0.12 7.58
N ILE A 89 7.54 0.72 7.70
CA ILE A 89 8.00 1.73 6.74
C ILE A 89 8.87 1.04 5.70
N GLN A 90 8.36 0.83 4.47
CA GLN A 90 9.18 0.24 3.41
C GLN A 90 10.24 1.26 2.97
N ILE A 91 11.53 0.92 3.17
CA ILE A 91 12.67 1.79 2.84
C ILE A 91 13.42 1.36 1.58
N ALA A 92 13.35 0.09 1.20
CA ALA A 92 13.99 -0.44 0.00
C ALA A 92 13.32 -1.72 -0.51
N ALA A 93 13.52 -2.01 -1.79
CA ALA A 93 13.31 -3.32 -2.39
C ALA A 93 14.52 -3.65 -3.30
N SER A 94 15.04 -4.87 -3.24
CA SER A 94 16.19 -5.29 -4.04
C SER A 94 16.05 -6.74 -4.51
N LYS A 95 16.57 -7.06 -5.69
CA LYS A 95 16.75 -8.44 -6.16
C LYS A 95 17.86 -9.17 -5.39
N THR A 96 18.78 -8.43 -4.77
CA THR A 96 19.85 -8.98 -3.94
C THR A 96 19.44 -9.08 -2.47
N ASN A 97 19.88 -10.17 -1.83
CA ASN A 97 19.69 -10.42 -0.41
C ASN A 97 20.73 -9.63 0.40
N LEU A 98 20.29 -8.63 1.15
CA LEU A 98 21.10 -7.81 2.04
C LEU A 98 20.89 -8.28 3.48
N ALA A 99 21.98 -8.38 4.25
CA ALA A 99 21.90 -8.57 5.69
C ALA A 99 21.29 -7.32 6.35
N THR A 100 20.45 -7.49 7.37
CA THR A 100 19.72 -6.41 8.09
C THR A 100 20.62 -5.58 9.03
N LEU A 101 21.92 -5.49 8.72
CA LEU A 101 22.93 -4.75 9.45
C LEU A 101 22.77 -3.24 9.23
N PRO A 102 22.89 -2.38 10.28
CA PRO A 102 22.74 -0.93 10.14
C PRO A 102 23.67 -0.26 9.11
N SER A 103 24.83 -0.85 8.83
CA SER A 103 25.75 -0.41 7.77
C SER A 103 25.09 -0.39 6.39
N ASN A 104 24.28 -1.40 6.06
CA ASN A 104 23.52 -1.48 4.81
C ASN A 104 22.34 -0.48 4.76
N PHE A 105 21.92 0.05 5.91
CA PHE A 105 20.72 0.85 6.07
C PHE A 105 20.97 2.26 6.64
N LYS A 106 22.13 2.86 6.33
CA LYS A 106 22.51 4.24 6.73
C LYS A 106 22.44 4.50 8.24
N GLY A 107 22.71 3.47 9.04
CA GLY A 107 22.63 3.50 10.50
C GLY A 107 21.21 3.35 11.08
N LEU A 108 20.18 3.08 10.27
CA LEU A 108 18.88 2.61 10.78
C LEU A 108 19.06 1.24 11.44
N ARG A 109 18.35 1.03 12.55
CA ARG A 109 18.24 -0.24 13.26
C ARG A 109 16.84 -0.84 13.01
N ASN A 110 16.53 -1.98 13.62
CA ASN A 110 15.19 -2.61 13.55
C ASN A 110 14.69 -2.80 12.11
N ILE A 111 15.59 -3.24 11.21
CA ILE A 111 15.25 -3.55 9.82
C ILE A 111 14.72 -4.97 9.74
N THR A 112 13.47 -5.13 9.33
CA THR A 112 12.89 -6.43 8.96
C THR A 112 12.98 -6.63 7.45
N LYS A 113 13.00 -7.90 7.01
CA LYS A 113 13.10 -8.29 5.61
C LYS A 113 12.03 -9.32 5.27
N GLN A 114 11.29 -9.07 4.20
CA GLN A 114 10.27 -9.98 3.66
C GLN A 114 10.59 -10.27 2.19
N ASN A 115 10.33 -11.49 1.72
CA ASN A 115 10.46 -11.82 0.31
C ASN A 115 9.09 -11.66 -0.38
N GLU A 116 9.04 -10.98 -1.53
CA GLU A 116 7.82 -10.84 -2.33
C GLU A 116 8.17 -11.00 -3.81
N GLY A 117 7.79 -12.14 -4.39
CA GLY A 117 8.15 -12.52 -5.75
C GLY A 117 9.67 -12.63 -5.92
N SER A 118 10.25 -11.76 -6.75
CA SER A 118 11.68 -11.70 -7.06
C SER A 118 12.43 -10.58 -6.32
N TYR A 119 11.82 -9.98 -5.31
CA TYR A 119 12.40 -8.87 -4.53
C TYR A 119 12.35 -9.12 -3.03
N TYR A 120 13.51 -8.94 -2.37
CA TYR A 120 13.59 -8.73 -0.94
C TYR A 120 13.17 -7.30 -0.63
N LYS A 121 12.12 -7.13 0.17
CA LYS A 121 11.65 -5.86 0.71
C LYS A 121 12.20 -5.65 2.11
N TYR A 122 12.58 -4.41 2.41
CA TYR A 122 13.19 -4.02 3.69
C TYR A 122 12.33 -2.94 4.33
N PHE A 123 11.96 -3.16 5.59
CA PHE A 123 11.11 -2.27 6.36
C PHE A 123 11.82 -1.79 7.62
N TYR A 124 11.66 -0.50 7.93
CA TYR A 124 12.14 0.15 9.14
C TYR A 124 11.01 0.24 10.16
N GLU A 125 11.24 -0.34 11.35
CA GLU A 125 10.27 -0.50 12.45
C GLU A 125 8.97 -1.23 12.07
N GLU A 126 8.22 -1.62 13.10
CA GLU A 126 6.82 -2.03 13.00
C GLU A 126 6.04 -1.53 14.20
N THR A 127 4.84 -0.98 13.98
CA THR A 127 3.99 -0.40 15.02
C THR A 127 2.52 -0.62 14.73
N LYS A 128 1.68 -0.64 15.76
CA LYS A 128 0.21 -0.68 15.65
C LYS A 128 -0.40 0.73 15.52
N GLN A 129 0.39 1.80 15.66
CA GLN A 129 -0.09 3.18 15.67
C GLN A 129 0.35 3.95 14.42
N PHE A 130 -0.62 4.47 13.65
CA PHE A 130 -0.31 5.24 12.44
C PHE A 130 0.48 6.52 12.72
N ALA A 131 0.22 7.21 13.84
CA ALA A 131 0.96 8.40 14.25
C ALA A 131 2.47 8.11 14.48
N GLU A 132 2.80 6.96 15.06
CA GLU A 132 4.18 6.51 15.19
C GLU A 132 4.77 6.11 13.83
N ALA A 133 3.99 5.45 12.97
CA ALA A 133 4.43 5.13 11.61
C ALA A 133 4.77 6.39 10.78
N LYS A 134 4.03 7.49 10.99
CA LYS A 134 4.26 8.81 10.39
C LYS A 134 5.58 9.43 10.87
N LYS A 135 5.91 9.32 12.16
CA LYS A 135 7.21 9.73 12.75
C LYS A 135 8.38 8.86 12.27
N ASN A 136 8.18 7.54 12.16
CA ASN A 136 9.21 6.61 11.70
C ASN A 136 9.47 6.77 10.18
N LEU A 137 8.43 7.10 9.41
CA LEU A 137 8.54 7.50 8.00
C LEU A 137 9.39 8.76 7.82
N GLU A 138 9.14 9.78 8.64
CA GLU A 138 9.93 11.01 8.62
C GLU A 138 11.39 10.74 9.01
N THR A 139 11.63 9.95 10.06
CA THR A 139 12.97 9.52 10.48
C THR A 139 13.73 8.81 9.35
N ALA A 140 13.08 7.90 8.62
CA ALA A 140 13.67 7.25 7.44
C ALA A 140 13.98 8.25 6.31
N LYS A 141 13.07 9.21 6.05
CA LYS A 141 13.28 10.26 5.04
C LYS A 141 14.44 11.19 5.40
N GLN A 142 14.57 11.60 6.67
CA GLN A 142 15.72 12.36 7.18
C GLN A 142 17.04 11.58 7.07
N LYS A 143 17.03 10.26 7.28
CA LYS A 143 18.16 9.36 6.97
C LYS A 143 18.41 9.17 5.46
N GLY A 144 17.69 9.88 4.59
CA GLY A 144 17.90 9.88 3.15
C GLY A 144 17.19 8.75 2.41
N TYR A 145 16.13 8.17 2.95
CA TYR A 145 15.19 7.30 2.22
C TYR A 145 14.01 8.11 1.70
N LYS A 146 14.28 9.01 0.72
CA LYS A 146 13.29 9.96 0.17
C LYS A 146 12.00 9.27 -0.32
N LEU A 147 12.15 8.08 -0.91
CA LEU A 147 11.06 7.26 -1.45
C LEU A 147 10.44 6.29 -0.42
N ALA A 148 10.73 6.42 0.87
CA ALA A 148 10.09 5.60 1.90
C ALA A 148 8.58 5.89 1.99
N PHE A 149 7.80 4.86 2.31
CA PHE A 149 6.35 4.93 2.51
C PHE A 149 5.88 3.92 3.58
N ILE A 150 4.73 4.18 4.20
CA ILE A 150 4.12 3.28 5.19
C ILE A 150 3.36 2.17 4.44
N VAL A 151 3.47 0.95 4.93
CA VAL A 151 2.74 -0.23 4.45
C VAL A 151 2.01 -0.86 5.62
N GLY A 152 0.72 -1.13 5.45
CA GLY A 152 -0.10 -1.79 6.46
C GLY A 152 -0.14 -3.29 6.23
N PHE A 153 -0.13 -4.06 7.31
CA PHE A 153 -0.26 -5.51 7.29
C PHE A 153 -1.37 -5.95 8.25
N LYS A 154 -2.37 -6.69 7.77
CA LYS A 154 -3.44 -7.30 8.58
C LYS A 154 -3.29 -8.81 8.46
N ASN A 155 -3.16 -9.52 9.58
CA ASN A 155 -2.87 -10.96 9.63
C ASN A 155 -1.64 -11.43 8.81
N GLY A 156 -0.70 -10.51 8.52
CA GLY A 156 0.49 -10.76 7.68
C GLY A 156 0.30 -10.41 6.21
N GLU A 157 -0.93 -10.20 5.73
CA GLU A 157 -1.23 -9.77 4.37
C GLU A 157 -1.22 -8.25 4.24
N LYS A 158 -0.82 -7.75 3.07
CA LYS A 158 -0.64 -6.31 2.83
C LYS A 158 -2.00 -5.63 2.56
N VAL A 159 -2.42 -4.76 3.48
CA VAL A 159 -3.62 -3.93 3.31
C VAL A 159 -3.33 -2.58 2.65
N ASN A 160 -4.34 -2.01 1.99
CA ASN A 160 -4.26 -0.68 1.42
C ASN A 160 -4.53 0.37 2.51
N ILE A 161 -3.56 1.23 2.79
CA ILE A 161 -3.76 2.40 3.68
C ILE A 161 -4.36 3.51 2.81
N SER A 162 -5.70 3.49 2.70
CA SER A 162 -6.47 4.60 2.13
C SER A 162 -6.24 5.91 2.89
N GLN A 163 -6.63 7.04 2.31
CA GLN A 163 -6.38 8.35 2.90
C GLN A 163 -7.20 8.65 4.17
N GLU A 164 -8.12 7.77 4.56
CA GLU A 164 -8.93 7.85 5.79
C GLU A 164 -8.11 7.82 7.09
N TYR A 165 -6.81 7.51 7.02
CA TYR A 165 -5.88 7.49 8.17
C TYR A 165 -4.93 8.72 8.25
N LYS A 166 -5.02 9.71 7.35
CA LYS A 166 -3.94 10.70 7.11
C LYS A 166 -3.65 11.72 8.22
#